data_AF-A0A257MVE5-F1
#
_entry.id   AF-A0A257MVE5-F1
#
_cell.length_a   1.000
_cell.length_b   1.000
_cell.length_c   1.000
_cell.angle_alpha   90.00
_cell.angle_beta   90.00
_cell.angle_gamma   90.00
#
_symmetry.space_group_name_H-M   'P 1'
#
loop_
_entity.id
_entity.type
_entity.pdbx_description
1 polymer ?
#
loop_
_entity_poly.entity_id
_entity_poly.type
_entity_poly.pdbx_seq_one_letter_code
_entity_poly.pdbx_strand_id
1 'polypeptide(L)'
;VGNPMLAHKAVYEAKIAAEVAAGHKSGFDALTIPSVAYTDPEIAWMGLTENQAKQQGIDYDKGSFPWAASGRSLSMGRKEGLTKILSDKETGRILGAGMVGPNAGELIAETVLALEMGADVEDLGLTIHAHPTLSETVAFAAEMITGTITDLYIKK
;
A
#
# COMPACT_ATOMS: atom_id res chain seq x y z
N VAL A 1 19.76 -2.73 -16.48
CA VAL A 1 18.66 -2.58 -15.51
C VAL A 1 18.39 -3.95 -14.90
N GLY A 2 18.62 -4.11 -13.59
CA GLY A 2 18.27 -5.34 -12.86
C GLY A 2 16.78 -5.41 -12.52
N ASN A 3 16.37 -6.43 -11.75
CA ASN A 3 15.02 -6.49 -11.22
C ASN A 3 14.73 -5.34 -10.22
N PRO A 4 13.46 -4.93 -10.01
CA PRO A 4 12.33 -5.22 -10.88
C PRO A 4 12.44 -4.45 -12.21
N MET A 5 12.02 -5.06 -13.32
CA MET A 5 12.06 -4.46 -14.66
C MET A 5 10.81 -3.61 -14.92
N LEU A 6 10.78 -2.40 -14.33
CA LEU A 6 9.63 -1.50 -14.37
C LEU A 6 10.02 -0.12 -14.93
N ALA A 7 9.10 0.51 -15.66
CA ALA A 7 9.34 1.77 -16.36
C ALA A 7 9.61 2.94 -15.38
N HIS A 8 8.79 3.10 -14.34
CA HIS A 8 8.96 4.15 -13.33
C HIS A 8 10.28 4.03 -12.57
N LYS A 9 10.78 2.80 -12.34
CA LYS A 9 12.13 2.59 -11.80
C LYS A 9 13.19 3.16 -12.73
N ALA A 10 13.16 2.78 -14.01
CA ALA A 10 14.14 3.23 -14.98
C ALA A 10 14.12 4.76 -15.15
N VAL A 11 12.93 5.37 -15.16
CA VAL A 11 12.78 6.84 -15.22
C VAL A 11 13.40 7.52 -14.00
N TYR A 12 13.16 6.99 -12.80
CA TYR A 12 13.71 7.56 -11.57
C TYR A 12 15.24 7.38 -11.48
N GLU A 13 15.75 6.19 -11.79
CA GLU A 13 17.20 5.91 -11.88
C GLU A 13 17.89 6.85 -12.89
N ALA A 14 17.26 7.12 -14.04
CA ALA A 14 17.81 8.01 -15.06
C ALA A 14 17.88 9.47 -14.60
N LYS A 15 16.88 9.96 -13.84
CA LYS A 15 16.89 11.30 -13.25
C LYS A 15 18.06 11.47 -12.29
N ILE A 16 18.25 10.51 -11.38
CA ILE A 16 19.38 10.52 -10.43
C ILE A 16 20.71 10.49 -11.18
N ALA A 17 20.84 9.64 -12.20
CA ALA A 17 22.06 9.60 -13.00
C ALA A 17 22.38 10.95 -13.67
N ALA A 18 21.35 11.63 -14.20
CA ALA A 18 21.51 12.97 -14.78
C ALA A 18 21.90 14.01 -13.73
N GLU A 19 21.28 13.98 -12.55
CA GLU A 19 21.59 14.88 -11.44
C GLU A 19 23.05 14.71 -10.96
N VAL A 20 23.49 13.47 -10.78
CA VAL A 20 24.88 13.15 -10.39
C VAL A 20 25.86 13.58 -11.48
N ALA A 21 25.54 13.35 -12.75
CA ALA A 21 26.37 13.81 -13.87
C ALA A 21 26.48 15.34 -13.93
N ALA A 22 25.43 16.05 -13.48
CA ALA A 22 25.43 17.51 -13.33
C ALA A 22 26.12 18.01 -12.02
N GLY A 23 26.65 17.11 -11.19
CA GLY A 23 27.37 17.44 -9.96
C GLY A 23 26.50 17.61 -8.71
N HIS A 24 25.21 17.25 -8.78
CA HIS A 24 24.33 17.24 -7.61
C HIS A 24 24.61 16.04 -6.70
N LYS A 25 24.37 16.22 -5.39
CA LYS A 25 24.45 15.14 -4.40
C LYS A 25 23.12 14.40 -4.33
N SER A 26 22.87 13.57 -5.34
CA SER A 26 21.66 12.74 -5.43
C SER A 26 21.98 11.26 -5.30
N GLY A 27 21.03 10.48 -4.79
CA GLY A 27 21.15 9.03 -4.61
C GLY A 27 19.83 8.32 -4.85
N PHE A 28 19.89 7.01 -5.09
CA PHE A 28 18.72 6.15 -5.17
C PHE A 28 18.47 5.53 -3.79
N ASP A 29 17.52 6.07 -3.04
CA ASP A 29 17.19 5.68 -1.67
C ASP A 29 15.71 5.33 -1.46
N ALA A 30 14.96 5.15 -2.55
CA ALA A 30 13.56 4.76 -2.51
C ALA A 30 13.36 3.49 -1.67
N LEU A 31 12.48 3.57 -0.67
CA LEU A 31 12.17 2.46 0.22
C LEU A 31 11.34 1.38 -0.46
N THR A 32 10.62 1.74 -1.53
CA THR A 32 9.79 0.80 -2.29
C THR A 32 9.69 1.18 -3.77
N ILE A 33 9.43 0.18 -4.60
CA ILE A 33 9.03 0.36 -6.00
C ILE A 33 7.68 -0.35 -6.17
N PRO A 34 6.58 0.37 -6.39
CA PRO A 34 5.27 -0.25 -6.54
C PRO A 34 5.21 -1.11 -7.79
N SER A 35 4.39 -2.14 -7.77
CA SER A 35 4.10 -3.01 -8.90
C SER A 35 2.60 -3.10 -9.11
N VAL A 36 2.18 -3.12 -10.37
CA VAL A 36 0.78 -3.23 -10.76
C VAL A 36 0.66 -4.23 -11.90
N ALA A 37 -0.24 -5.20 -11.74
CA ALA A 37 -0.75 -6.03 -12.81
C ALA A 37 -2.10 -5.46 -13.25
N TYR A 38 -2.15 -4.92 -14.46
CA TYR A 38 -3.35 -4.32 -15.07
C TYR A 38 -4.28 -5.41 -15.65
N THR A 39 -4.63 -6.39 -14.82
CA THR A 39 -5.67 -7.39 -15.09
C THR A 39 -7.06 -6.87 -14.72
N ASP A 40 -8.10 -7.67 -14.92
CA ASP A 40 -9.44 -7.38 -14.38
C ASP A 40 -9.88 -8.47 -13.38
N PRO A 41 -9.93 -8.18 -12.07
CA PRO A 41 -9.51 -6.93 -11.42
C PRO A 41 -8.00 -6.69 -11.46
N GLU A 42 -7.58 -5.44 -11.22
CA GLU A 42 -6.17 -5.08 -11.09
C GLU A 42 -5.59 -5.65 -9.79
N ILE A 43 -4.28 -5.85 -9.76
CA ILE A 43 -3.53 -6.23 -8.56
C ILE A 43 -2.38 -5.24 -8.39
N ALA A 44 -2.34 -4.54 -7.27
CA ALA A 44 -1.28 -3.57 -6.97
C ALA A 44 -0.64 -3.88 -5.62
N TRP A 45 0.68 -3.72 -5.51
CA TRP A 45 1.38 -3.90 -4.25
C TRP A 45 2.66 -3.08 -4.17
N MET A 46 3.09 -2.81 -2.95
CA MET A 46 4.33 -2.11 -2.62
C MET A 46 4.90 -2.63 -1.30
N GLY A 47 6.21 -2.46 -1.10
CA GLY A 47 6.90 -2.80 0.14
C GLY A 47 7.04 -4.31 0.35
N LEU A 48 7.08 -4.72 1.61
CA LEU A 48 7.17 -6.13 1.99
C LEU A 48 5.86 -6.86 1.74
N THR A 49 5.98 -8.08 1.20
CA THR A 49 4.90 -9.07 1.19
C THR A 49 4.97 -9.94 2.45
N GLU A 50 3.85 -10.57 2.83
CA GLU A 50 3.83 -11.54 3.95
C GLU A 50 4.85 -12.67 3.77
N ASN A 51 5.08 -13.11 2.52
CA ASN A 51 6.06 -14.15 2.22
C ASN A 51 7.48 -13.67 2.47
N GLN A 52 7.81 -12.44 2.07
CA GLN A 52 9.12 -11.83 2.32
C GLN A 52 9.33 -11.58 3.81
N ALA A 53 8.33 -11.04 4.52
CA ALA A 53 8.41 -10.81 5.97
C ALA A 53 8.69 -12.11 6.73
N LYS A 54 7.95 -13.19 6.42
CA LYS A 54 8.19 -14.53 6.98
C LYS A 54 9.58 -15.07 6.65
N GLN A 55 10.04 -14.91 5.41
CA GLN A 55 11.37 -15.36 4.99
C GLN A 55 12.50 -14.60 5.70
N GLN A 56 12.28 -13.32 5.99
CA GLN A 56 13.25 -12.44 6.65
C GLN A 56 13.17 -12.50 8.18
N GLY A 57 12.17 -13.19 8.75
CA GLY A 57 11.94 -13.24 10.20
C GLY A 57 11.46 -11.91 10.78
N ILE A 58 10.77 -11.09 9.97
CA ILE A 58 10.20 -9.81 10.40
C ILE A 58 8.79 -10.08 10.91
N ASP A 59 8.55 -9.75 12.17
CA ASP A 59 7.22 -9.78 12.77
C ASP A 59 6.37 -8.61 12.27
N TYR A 60 5.10 -8.90 11.96
CA TYR A 60 4.18 -7.90 11.43
C TYR A 60 2.75 -8.13 11.93
N ASP A 61 2.00 -7.04 12.04
CA ASP A 61 0.55 -7.06 12.12
C ASP A 61 -0.06 -6.87 10.73
N LYS A 62 -1.31 -7.34 10.57
CA LYS A 62 -2.01 -7.33 9.28
C LYS A 62 -3.44 -6.87 9.42
N GLY A 63 -3.80 -5.88 8.61
CA GLY A 63 -5.17 -5.44 8.38
C GLY A 63 -5.59 -5.79 6.96
N SER A 64 -6.82 -6.29 6.79
CA SER A 64 -7.28 -6.79 5.50
C SER A 64 -8.77 -6.52 5.31
N PHE A 65 -9.10 -5.39 4.69
CA PHE A 65 -10.47 -4.95 4.49
C PHE A 65 -11.09 -5.54 3.21
N PRO A 66 -12.12 -6.39 3.30
CA PRO A 66 -12.82 -6.93 2.14
C PRO A 66 -13.68 -5.88 1.45
N TRP A 67 -13.54 -5.71 0.14
CA TRP A 67 -14.34 -4.72 -0.60
C TRP A 67 -15.81 -5.14 -0.74
N ALA A 68 -16.15 -6.37 -0.41
CA ALA A 68 -17.54 -6.79 -0.17
C ALA A 68 -18.24 -5.98 0.93
N ALA A 69 -17.49 -5.27 1.80
CA ALA A 69 -18.01 -4.34 2.80
C ALA A 69 -17.82 -2.86 2.40
N SER A 70 -17.22 -2.56 1.25
CA SER A 70 -17.12 -1.19 0.75
C SER A 70 -18.39 -0.82 -0.01
N GLY A 71 -19.14 0.17 0.49
CA GLY A 71 -20.30 0.72 -0.20
C GLY A 71 -19.98 1.19 -1.63
N ARG A 72 -18.80 1.78 -1.83
CA ARG A 72 -18.34 2.20 -3.17
C ARG A 72 -18.14 1.01 -4.10
N SER A 73 -17.41 -0.03 -3.67
CA SER A 73 -17.18 -1.25 -4.46
C SER A 73 -18.50 -1.95 -4.81
N LEU A 74 -19.43 -2.05 -3.86
CA LEU A 74 -20.76 -2.61 -4.10
C LEU A 74 -21.55 -1.80 -5.11
N SER A 75 -21.48 -0.47 -5.07
CA SER A 75 -22.15 0.41 -6.05
C SER A 75 -21.63 0.21 -7.48
N MET A 76 -20.40 -0.29 -7.63
CA MET A 76 -19.79 -0.64 -8.92
C MET A 76 -20.10 -2.08 -9.36
N GLY A 77 -20.73 -2.89 -8.50
CA GLY A 77 -20.97 -4.31 -8.75
C GLY A 77 -19.70 -5.19 -8.65
N ARG A 78 -18.65 -4.74 -7.93
CA ARG A 78 -17.30 -5.34 -7.92
C ARG A 78 -16.85 -5.79 -6.53
N LYS A 79 -17.54 -6.76 -5.93
CA LYS A 79 -17.38 -7.20 -4.53
C LYS A 79 -16.12 -8.05 -4.23
N GLU A 80 -15.41 -8.48 -5.26
CA GLU A 80 -14.29 -9.42 -5.18
C GLU A 80 -12.96 -8.80 -4.73
N GLY A 81 -12.94 -7.49 -4.44
CA GLY A 81 -11.73 -6.76 -4.07
C GLY A 81 -11.31 -6.89 -2.59
N LEU A 82 -10.10 -6.41 -2.29
CA LEU A 82 -9.47 -6.44 -0.97
C LEU A 82 -8.40 -5.34 -0.88
N THR A 83 -8.31 -4.66 0.26
CA THR A 83 -7.14 -3.83 0.63
C THR A 83 -6.45 -4.45 1.84
N LYS A 84 -5.13 -4.63 1.77
CA LYS A 84 -4.31 -5.20 2.83
C LYS A 84 -3.13 -4.31 3.16
N ILE A 85 -2.88 -4.13 4.45
CA ILE A 85 -1.73 -3.41 5.02
C ILE A 85 -0.96 -4.37 5.93
N LEU A 86 0.37 -4.31 5.85
CA LEU A 86 1.29 -4.91 6.80
C LEU A 86 2.00 -3.80 7.57
N SER A 87 2.07 -3.93 8.88
CA SER A 87 2.75 -2.99 9.77
C SER A 87 3.75 -3.70 10.66
N ASP A 88 4.82 -3.00 11.00
CA ASP A 88 5.77 -3.44 12.01
C ASP A 88 5.07 -3.57 13.37
N LYS A 89 5.31 -4.68 14.05
CA LYS A 89 4.57 -5.04 15.26
C LYS A 89 4.94 -4.19 16.48
N GLU A 90 6.16 -3.67 16.54
CA GLU A 90 6.63 -2.87 17.66
C GLU A 90 6.33 -1.38 17.46
N THR A 91 6.51 -0.90 16.24
CA THR A 91 6.46 0.53 15.90
C THR A 91 5.18 0.96 15.20
N GLY A 92 4.37 0.02 14.70
CA GLY A 92 3.17 0.32 13.91
C GLY A 92 3.46 0.83 12.49
N ARG A 93 4.73 1.01 12.11
CA ARG A 93 5.14 1.57 10.81
C ARG A 93 4.69 0.71 9.64
N ILE A 94 4.27 1.35 8.55
CA ILE A 94 3.88 0.62 7.33
C ILE A 94 5.09 -0.10 6.73
N LEU A 95 4.95 -1.41 6.56
CA LEU A 95 5.97 -2.28 5.94
C LEU A 95 5.63 -2.60 4.48
N GLY A 96 4.35 -2.66 4.16
CA GLY A 96 3.89 -2.98 2.81
C GLY A 96 2.38 -2.95 2.71
N ALA A 97 1.90 -2.86 1.47
CA ALA A 97 0.48 -2.85 1.17
C ALA A 97 0.20 -3.60 -0.12
N GLY A 98 -0.99 -4.17 -0.22
CA GLY A 98 -1.44 -4.88 -1.41
C GLY A 98 -2.94 -4.75 -1.58
N MET A 99 -3.37 -4.63 -2.83
CA MET A 99 -4.75 -4.39 -3.19
C MET A 99 -5.12 -5.23 -4.41
N VAL A 100 -6.35 -5.72 -4.44
CA VAL A 100 -6.96 -6.32 -5.62
C VAL A 100 -8.34 -5.70 -5.80
N GLY A 101 -8.67 -5.28 -7.01
CA GLY A 101 -9.96 -4.66 -7.31
C GLY A 101 -9.90 -3.69 -8.49
N PRO A 102 -11.05 -3.13 -8.92
CA PRO A 102 -11.05 -2.04 -9.89
C PRO A 102 -10.23 -0.85 -9.37
N ASN A 103 -9.37 -0.30 -10.23
CA ASN A 103 -8.52 0.85 -9.95
C ASN A 103 -7.53 0.65 -8.78
N ALA A 104 -7.18 -0.59 -8.43
CA ALA A 104 -6.20 -0.87 -7.37
C ALA A 104 -4.83 -0.22 -7.65
N GLY A 105 -4.45 -0.12 -8.92
CA GLY A 105 -3.22 0.55 -9.36
C GLY A 105 -3.17 2.04 -9.03
N GLU A 106 -4.33 2.71 -8.96
CA GLU A 106 -4.41 4.13 -8.59
C GLU A 106 -4.29 4.33 -7.08
N LEU A 107 -4.86 3.41 -6.29
CA LEU A 107 -4.89 3.51 -4.83
C LEU A 107 -3.53 3.26 -4.17
N ILE A 108 -2.64 2.50 -4.82
CA ILE A 108 -1.35 2.11 -4.23
C ILE A 108 -0.46 3.32 -3.91
N ALA A 109 -0.63 4.43 -4.64
CA ALA A 109 0.19 5.63 -4.50
C ALA A 109 0.15 6.23 -3.08
N GLU A 110 -1.00 6.21 -2.41
CA GLU A 110 -1.15 6.69 -1.03
C GLU A 110 -0.26 5.89 -0.08
N THR A 111 -0.30 4.56 -0.21
CA THR A 111 0.47 3.68 0.68
C THR A 111 1.97 3.73 0.40
N VAL A 112 2.38 3.97 -0.86
CA VAL A 112 3.79 4.24 -1.20
C VAL A 112 4.26 5.50 -0.50
N LEU A 113 3.47 6.58 -0.55
CA LEU A 113 3.81 7.82 0.14
C LEU A 113 3.88 7.60 1.66
N ALA A 114 2.94 6.88 2.25
CA ALA A 114 2.94 6.57 3.68
C ALA A 114 4.22 5.85 4.11
N LEU A 115 4.67 4.85 3.34
CA LEU A 115 5.91 4.12 3.61
C LEU A 115 7.15 5.01 3.48
N GLU A 116 7.25 5.81 2.41
CA GLU A 116 8.36 6.75 2.21
C GLU A 116 8.45 7.82 3.32
N MET A 117 7.30 8.22 3.88
CA MET A 117 7.24 9.16 5.01
C MET A 117 7.52 8.49 6.36
N GLY A 118 7.63 7.16 6.41
CA GLY A 118 7.78 6.40 7.66
C GLY A 118 6.53 6.44 8.55
N ALA A 119 5.36 6.63 7.95
CA ALA A 119 4.08 6.69 8.63
C ALA A 119 3.73 5.35 9.32
N ASP A 120 2.88 5.42 10.33
CA ASP A 120 2.30 4.25 11.00
C ASP A 120 0.83 4.02 10.61
N VAL A 121 0.24 2.97 11.15
CA VAL A 121 -1.18 2.62 10.91
C VAL A 121 -2.15 3.62 11.54
N GLU A 122 -1.75 4.36 12.58
CA GLU A 122 -2.60 5.42 13.15
C GLU A 122 -2.65 6.62 12.22
N ASP A 123 -1.55 7.01 11.58
CA ASP A 123 -1.53 8.08 10.57
C ASP A 123 -2.54 7.82 9.44
N LEU A 124 -2.61 6.57 8.94
CA LEU A 124 -3.57 6.18 7.91
C LEU A 124 -5.01 6.11 8.46
N GLY A 125 -5.21 5.50 9.64
CA GLY A 125 -6.53 5.33 10.23
C GLY A 125 -7.18 6.64 10.72
N LEU A 126 -6.39 7.61 11.18
CA LEU A 126 -6.88 8.90 11.66
C LEU A 126 -7.06 9.94 10.54
N THR A 127 -6.50 9.69 9.36
CA THR A 127 -6.70 10.55 8.18
C THR A 127 -8.13 10.41 7.67
N ILE A 128 -8.83 11.53 7.53
CA ILE A 128 -10.21 11.54 7.00
C ILE A 128 -10.18 11.24 5.50
N HIS A 129 -10.65 10.05 5.13
CA HIS A 129 -10.84 9.66 3.74
C HIS A 129 -12.24 10.06 3.26
N ALA A 130 -12.35 10.46 1.99
CA ALA A 130 -13.64 10.80 1.42
C ALA A 130 -14.56 9.56 1.31
N HIS A 131 -15.85 9.74 1.58
CA HIS A 131 -16.86 8.68 1.51
C HIS A 131 -18.00 9.06 0.53
N PRO A 132 -18.49 8.14 -0.34
CA PRO A 132 -17.98 6.79 -0.58
C PRO A 132 -16.88 6.76 -1.66
N THR A 133 -15.72 6.18 -1.36
CA THR A 133 -14.59 5.97 -2.29
C THR A 133 -13.99 4.56 -2.15
N LEU A 134 -13.06 4.20 -3.04
CA LEU A 134 -12.24 3.00 -2.82
C LEU A 134 -11.01 3.31 -1.94
N SER A 135 -10.55 4.57 -1.91
CA SER A 135 -9.40 4.99 -1.11
C SER A 135 -9.66 4.85 0.40
N GLU A 136 -10.88 5.06 0.88
CA GLU A 136 -11.21 4.84 2.31
C GLU A 136 -10.95 3.40 2.80
N THR A 137 -10.84 2.43 1.89
CA THR A 137 -10.47 1.05 2.25
C THR A 137 -9.03 0.93 2.80
N VAL A 138 -8.17 1.92 2.54
CA VAL A 138 -6.83 2.02 3.14
C VAL A 138 -6.94 2.33 4.63
N ALA A 139 -7.67 3.39 5.01
CA ALA A 139 -7.98 3.68 6.41
C ALA A 139 -8.66 2.50 7.09
N PHE A 140 -9.67 1.88 6.47
CA PHE A 140 -10.33 0.74 7.10
C PHE A 140 -9.40 -0.45 7.33
N ALA A 141 -8.48 -0.74 6.40
CA ALA A 141 -7.48 -1.78 6.62
C ALA A 141 -6.55 -1.41 7.79
N ALA A 142 -6.19 -0.14 7.97
CA ALA A 142 -5.40 0.32 9.10
C ALA A 142 -6.19 0.23 10.42
N GLU A 143 -7.46 0.65 10.43
CA GLU A 143 -8.37 0.58 11.58
C GLU A 143 -8.63 -0.86 12.06
N MET A 144 -8.52 -1.84 11.17
CA MET A 144 -8.55 -3.26 11.55
C MET A 144 -7.34 -3.68 12.39
N ILE A 145 -6.18 -3.04 12.19
CA ILE A 145 -4.95 -3.30 12.97
C ILE A 145 -5.07 -2.61 14.33
N THR A 146 -5.45 -1.33 14.34
CA THR A 146 -5.61 -0.54 15.58
C THR A 146 -6.83 -1.01 16.41
N GLY A 147 -7.74 -1.76 15.79
CA GLY A 147 -8.94 -2.29 16.44
C GLY A 147 -10.00 -1.23 16.70
N THR A 148 -10.03 -0.18 15.87
CA THR A 148 -10.99 0.94 15.92
C THR A 148 -12.07 0.88 14.84
N ILE A 149 -11.96 -0.06 13.89
CA ILE A 149 -12.90 -0.21 12.77
C ILE A 149 -14.36 -0.37 13.25
N THR A 150 -15.26 0.39 12.64
CA THR A 150 -16.72 0.31 12.91
C THR A 150 -17.54 -0.20 11.73
N ASP A 151 -17.00 -0.14 10.52
CA ASP A 151 -17.68 -0.58 9.28
C ASP A 151 -17.74 -2.10 9.14
N LEU A 152 -16.98 -2.83 9.98
CA LEU A 152 -16.97 -4.27 10.06
C LEU A 152 -17.00 -4.73 11.50
N TYR A 153 -17.86 -5.71 11.79
CA TYR A 153 -17.79 -6.44 13.04
C TYR A 153 -16.63 -7.43 13.01
N ILE A 154 -15.61 -7.20 13.85
CA ILE A 154 -14.49 -8.12 14.03
C ILE A 154 -14.52 -8.63 15.45
N LYS A 155 -14.63 -9.96 15.60
CA LYS A 155 -14.52 -10.61 16.90
C LYS A 155 -13.05 -10.58 17.31
N LYS A 156 -12.75 -9.82 18.38
CA LYS A 156 -11.44 -9.83 19.05
C LYS A 156 -11.15 -11.19 19.67
#